data_AF-A0A7M7NV93-F1
#
_entry.id   AF-A0A7M7NV93-F1
#
_cell.length_a   1.000
_cell.length_b   1.000
_cell.length_c   1.000
_cell.angle_alpha   90.00
_cell.angle_beta   90.00
_cell.angle_gamma   90.00
#
_symmetry.space_group_name_H-M   'P 1'
#
loop_
_entity.id
_entity.type
_entity.pdbx_description
1 polymer ?
#
loop_
_entity_poly.entity_id
_entity_poly.type
_entity_poly.pdbx_seq_one_letter_code
_entity_poly.pdbx_strand_id
1 'polypeptide(L)'
;MATLKLLPALRSVLSTTQGPVSPRRQQPQIAVANFNSHMESLHHRLNTELSRLQGLSSHCSRQFCRDCLKISDEFWPKAMPMGKVWRKKTTDELPSIHNTYAASIVDNLLVPIAEGVTKLKTTAQITIMSIAVQTMLESWMTFILKEKPKFSVHGAHQLEQDFSYVRQWLSSEASKLDPESKQSVLSLDAIRNFEGAILLLKQQPLRRTAMASASSKEEINSEYSTSTAQSTGSRRGSFGSMSDSPLTVQNLVPPPHPNTLPLGGDNSDAMAGSDRGYVTDSVDGIDDETYNIPHRKEWLSLRVHTGNKWKSPFSCLNSPAGMES
;
A
#
# COMPACT_ATOMS: atom_id res chain seq x y z
N MET A 1 23.81 11.09 19.77
CA MET A 1 24.82 12.16 20.02
C MET A 1 25.53 11.86 21.33
N ALA A 2 26.86 12.05 21.41
CA ALA A 2 27.60 11.96 22.67
C ALA A 2 28.91 12.78 22.57
N THR A 3 28.89 14.04 22.97
CA THR A 3 30.11 14.86 23.07
C THR A 3 30.84 14.52 24.38
N LEU A 4 32.13 14.19 24.30
CA LEU A 4 32.95 13.82 25.46
C LEU A 4 33.26 15.07 26.31
N LYS A 5 32.41 15.34 27.32
CA LYS A 5 32.49 16.52 28.22
C LYS A 5 33.66 16.48 29.24
N LEU A 6 34.80 15.89 28.90
CA LEU A 6 35.93 15.70 29.83
C LEU A 6 36.83 16.94 29.99
N LEU A 7 36.90 17.82 28.99
CA LEU A 7 37.83 18.96 28.97
C LEU A 7 37.59 20.06 30.04
N PRO A 8 36.36 20.46 30.40
CA PRO A 8 36.15 21.56 31.38
C PRO A 8 36.69 21.24 32.78
N ALA A 9 36.57 19.98 33.22
CA ALA A 9 36.98 19.57 34.57
C ALA A 9 38.50 19.68 34.79
N LEU A 10 39.29 19.22 33.83
CA LEU A 10 40.76 19.25 33.91
C LEU A 10 41.34 20.67 33.88
N ARG A 11 40.67 21.60 33.19
CA ARG A 11 41.11 23.01 33.10
C ARG A 11 41.00 23.76 34.43
N SER A 12 40.04 23.38 35.27
CA SER A 12 39.83 23.97 36.60
C SER A 12 41.00 23.71 37.55
N VAL A 13 41.47 22.45 37.61
CA VAL A 13 42.47 21.97 38.59
C VAL A 13 43.84 22.64 38.43
N LEU A 14 44.18 23.12 37.23
CA LEU A 14 45.52 23.65 36.89
C LEU A 14 45.66 25.16 37.03
N SER A 15 44.59 25.91 37.32
CA SER A 15 44.65 27.38 37.41
C SER A 15 45.21 27.92 38.73
N THR A 16 45.37 27.06 39.75
CA THR A 16 45.70 27.46 41.13
C THR A 16 47.13 27.09 41.52
N THR A 17 48.14 27.80 40.99
CA THR A 17 49.47 27.99 41.63
C THR A 17 50.35 28.95 40.80
N GLN A 18 50.24 30.26 41.03
CA GLN A 18 51.28 31.22 40.61
C GLN A 18 52.11 31.66 41.82
N GLY A 19 53.43 31.46 41.72
CA GLY A 19 54.44 31.79 42.72
C GLY A 19 55.83 31.48 42.17
N PRO A 20 56.92 32.06 42.71
CA PRO A 20 58.25 32.00 42.10
C PRO A 20 58.76 30.55 41.93
N VAL A 21 59.04 30.17 40.69
CA VAL A 21 59.32 28.77 40.31
C VAL A 21 60.81 28.44 40.43
N SER A 22 61.18 27.76 41.51
CA SER A 22 62.51 27.14 41.67
C SER A 22 62.80 26.17 40.51
N PRO A 23 64.03 26.12 39.96
CA PRO A 23 64.35 25.29 38.78
C PRO A 23 64.02 23.80 38.97
N ARG A 24 64.09 23.28 40.20
CA ARG A 24 63.73 21.89 40.54
C ARG A 24 62.23 21.55 40.33
N ARG A 25 61.36 22.55 40.08
CA ARG A 25 59.94 22.38 39.70
C ARG A 25 59.66 22.53 38.20
N GLN A 26 60.59 23.03 37.40
CA GLN A 26 60.35 23.28 35.97
C GLN A 26 60.25 21.98 35.15
N GLN A 27 61.07 20.99 35.48
CA GLN A 27 61.15 19.71 34.76
C GLN A 27 59.81 18.93 34.72
N PRO A 28 59.06 18.74 35.84
CA PRO A 28 57.72 18.13 35.77
C PRO A 28 56.68 19.02 35.06
N GLN A 29 56.79 20.36 35.12
CA GLN A 29 55.88 21.25 34.40
C GLN A 29 56.02 21.11 32.87
N ILE A 30 57.26 21.00 32.37
CA ILE A 30 57.54 20.75 30.95
C ILE A 30 57.00 19.38 30.51
N ALA A 31 57.16 18.34 31.34
CA ALA A 31 56.61 17.01 31.05
C ALA A 31 55.07 17.02 30.94
N VAL A 32 54.38 17.71 31.85
CA VAL A 32 52.90 17.87 31.82
C VAL A 32 52.46 18.71 30.60
N ALA A 33 53.18 19.78 30.25
CA ALA A 33 52.89 20.58 29.06
C ALA A 33 52.99 19.74 27.77
N ASN A 34 54.08 18.98 27.61
CA ASN A 34 54.29 18.10 26.47
C ASN A 34 53.21 17.00 26.36
N PHE A 35 52.81 16.42 27.49
CA PHE A 35 51.72 15.44 27.54
C PHE A 35 50.37 16.05 27.12
N ASN A 36 50.06 17.26 27.61
CA ASN A 36 48.83 17.96 27.25
C ASN A 36 48.78 18.29 25.75
N SER A 37 49.86 18.83 25.17
CA SER A 37 49.91 19.11 23.73
C SER A 37 49.85 17.84 22.87
N HIS A 38 50.38 16.70 23.36
CA HIS A 38 50.21 15.41 22.70
C HIS A 38 48.75 14.94 22.72
N MET A 39 48.07 15.06 23.86
CA MET A 39 46.64 14.75 24.00
C MET A 39 45.75 15.65 23.14
N GLU A 40 46.04 16.95 23.06
CA GLU A 40 45.34 17.89 22.17
C GLU A 40 45.54 17.53 20.69
N SER A 41 46.76 17.15 20.29
CA SER A 41 47.07 16.69 18.93
C SER A 41 46.33 15.38 18.57
N LEU A 42 46.32 14.40 19.47
CA LEU A 42 45.55 13.15 19.29
C LEU A 42 44.04 13.43 19.18
N HIS A 43 43.52 14.30 20.05
CA HIS A 43 42.11 14.70 20.02
C HIS A 43 41.75 15.43 18.71
N HIS A 44 42.60 16.35 18.23
CA HIS A 44 42.39 17.01 16.95
C HIS A 44 42.35 16.00 15.79
N ARG A 45 43.35 15.12 15.69
CA ARG A 45 43.42 14.06 14.66
C ARG A 45 42.20 13.14 14.66
N LEU A 46 41.73 12.72 15.84
CA LEU A 46 40.55 11.86 15.98
C LEU A 46 39.30 12.57 15.47
N ASN A 47 39.10 13.85 15.79
CA ASN A 47 37.99 14.63 15.27
C ASN A 47 38.08 14.86 13.75
N THR A 48 39.29 15.04 13.19
CA THR A 48 39.51 15.11 11.74
C THR A 48 39.04 13.84 11.03
N GLU A 49 39.46 12.65 11.49
CA GLU A 49 39.04 11.39 10.89
C GLU A 49 37.54 11.09 11.10
N LEU A 50 36.99 11.43 12.28
CA LEU A 50 35.55 11.33 12.53
C LEU A 50 34.75 12.21 11.54
N SER A 51 35.22 13.42 11.26
CA SER A 51 34.60 14.34 10.29
C SER A 51 34.69 13.80 8.85
N ARG A 52 35.83 13.18 8.48
CA ARG A 52 36.01 12.51 7.18
C ARG A 52 35.06 11.32 7.01
N LEU A 53 34.91 10.48 8.04
CA LEU A 53 33.98 9.35 8.04
C LEU A 53 32.51 9.79 7.97
N GLN A 54 32.13 10.87 8.68
CA GLN A 54 30.80 11.47 8.59
C GLN A 54 30.52 12.05 7.19
N GLY A 55 31.49 12.74 6.59
CA GLY A 55 31.41 13.26 5.23
C GLY A 55 31.24 12.15 4.19
N LEU A 56 32.02 11.07 4.30
CA LEU A 56 31.90 9.89 3.45
C LEU A 56 30.52 9.22 3.59
N SER A 57 30.08 8.96 4.83
CA SER A 57 28.74 8.38 5.09
C SER A 57 27.63 9.22 4.46
N SER A 58 27.64 10.54 4.69
CA SER A 58 26.69 11.47 4.08
C SER A 58 26.75 11.52 2.56
N HIS A 59 27.93 11.33 1.95
CA HIS A 59 28.07 11.19 0.50
C HIS A 59 27.43 9.88 0.01
N CYS A 60 27.77 8.74 0.61
CA CYS A 60 27.24 7.43 0.25
C CYS A 60 25.71 7.36 0.38
N SER A 61 25.11 7.87 1.47
CA SER A 61 23.66 7.92 1.61
C SER A 61 22.99 8.75 0.51
N ARG A 62 23.52 9.94 0.18
CA ARG A 62 22.97 10.78 -0.91
C ARG A 62 23.15 10.14 -2.29
N GLN A 63 24.24 9.40 -2.51
CA GLN A 63 24.42 8.64 -3.75
C GLN A 63 23.38 7.52 -3.85
N PHE A 64 23.22 6.72 -2.79
CA PHE A 64 22.23 5.65 -2.71
C PHE A 64 20.78 6.15 -2.96
N CYS A 65 20.37 7.27 -2.36
CA CYS A 65 19.06 7.86 -2.64
C CYS A 65 18.87 8.20 -4.14
N ARG A 66 19.90 8.78 -4.79
CA ARG A 66 19.86 9.12 -6.22
C ARG A 66 19.79 7.88 -7.10
N ASP A 67 20.50 6.82 -6.73
CA ASP A 67 20.49 5.57 -7.50
C ASP A 67 19.15 4.83 -7.35
N CYS A 68 18.56 4.78 -6.15
CA CYS A 68 17.21 4.25 -5.94
C CYS A 68 16.15 5.00 -6.77
N LEU A 69 16.21 6.33 -6.76
CA LEU A 69 15.30 7.17 -7.55
C LEU A 69 15.49 6.94 -9.05
N LYS A 70 16.75 6.95 -9.52
CA LYS A 70 17.07 6.72 -10.93
C LYS A 70 16.58 5.35 -11.40
N ILE A 71 16.83 4.28 -10.65
CA ILE A 71 16.37 2.92 -11.01
C ILE A 71 14.84 2.89 -11.10
N SER A 72 14.14 3.51 -10.15
CA SER A 72 12.67 3.55 -10.13
C SER A 72 12.09 4.35 -11.30
N ASP A 73 12.54 5.59 -11.51
CA ASP A 73 12.07 6.47 -12.59
C ASP A 73 12.39 5.92 -13.98
N GLU A 74 13.51 5.18 -14.13
CA GLU A 74 13.85 4.47 -15.35
C GLU A 74 13.07 3.16 -15.55
N PHE A 75 12.46 2.58 -14.51
CA PHE A 75 11.78 1.29 -14.57
C PHE A 75 10.32 1.42 -15.02
N TRP A 76 9.53 2.29 -14.37
CA TRP A 76 8.08 2.37 -14.64
C TRP A 76 7.72 2.63 -16.12
N PRO A 77 8.40 3.53 -16.86
CA PRO A 77 8.09 3.78 -18.28
C PRO A 77 8.38 2.58 -19.19
N LYS A 78 9.23 1.63 -18.75
CA LYS A 78 9.63 0.44 -19.50
C LYS A 78 8.77 -0.79 -19.15
N ALA A 79 8.31 -0.88 -17.90
CA ALA A 79 7.74 -2.11 -17.33
C ALA A 79 6.26 -2.01 -16.93
N MET A 80 5.75 -0.84 -16.50
CA MET A 80 4.35 -0.73 -16.08
C MET A 80 3.43 -0.71 -17.33
N PRO A 81 2.43 -1.60 -17.43
CA PRO A 81 1.56 -1.67 -18.60
C PRO A 81 0.67 -0.43 -18.68
N MET A 82 0.39 0.04 -19.90
CA MET A 82 -0.42 1.24 -20.13
C MET A 82 -1.67 0.97 -20.96
N GLY A 83 -2.67 1.86 -20.84
CA GLY A 83 -3.88 1.81 -21.67
C GLY A 83 -4.95 0.83 -21.20
N LYS A 84 -5.03 -0.36 -21.85
CA LYS A 84 -6.20 -1.25 -21.76
C LYS A 84 -6.27 -2.08 -20.49
N VAL A 85 -5.14 -2.49 -19.90
CA VAL A 85 -5.09 -3.37 -18.71
C VAL A 85 -5.90 -2.78 -17.55
N TRP A 86 -5.75 -1.48 -17.30
CA TRP A 86 -6.47 -0.75 -16.25
C TRP A 86 -7.97 -0.51 -16.54
N ARG A 87 -8.45 -0.84 -17.74
CA ARG A 87 -9.81 -0.56 -18.22
C ARG A 87 -10.64 -1.82 -18.51
N LYS A 88 -10.21 -2.99 -18.03
CA LYS A 88 -11.02 -4.22 -18.00
C LYS A 88 -12.38 -3.96 -17.31
N LYS A 89 -13.41 -4.73 -17.66
CA LYS A 89 -14.77 -4.51 -17.14
C LYS A 89 -14.95 -5.23 -15.80
N THR A 90 -15.90 -4.76 -15.00
CA THR A 90 -16.34 -5.46 -13.78
C THR A 90 -17.21 -6.70 -14.08
N THR A 91 -17.42 -7.04 -15.35
CA THR A 91 -17.98 -8.33 -15.79
C THR A 91 -16.92 -9.43 -15.85
N ASP A 92 -15.65 -9.04 -15.81
CA ASP A 92 -14.50 -9.92 -15.88
C ASP A 92 -14.13 -10.28 -14.43
N GLU A 93 -13.65 -11.51 -14.17
CA GLU A 93 -13.29 -11.98 -12.82
C GLU A 93 -12.27 -11.03 -12.15
N LEU A 94 -12.39 -10.83 -10.83
CA LEU A 94 -11.45 -9.99 -10.09
C LEU A 94 -10.03 -10.58 -10.13
N PRO A 95 -8.99 -9.75 -10.31
CA PRO A 95 -7.62 -10.24 -10.40
C PRO A 95 -7.15 -10.81 -9.07
N SER A 96 -6.70 -12.06 -9.11
CA SER A 96 -6.10 -12.81 -8.00
C SER A 96 -4.58 -12.93 -8.08
N ILE A 97 -3.98 -12.44 -9.18
CA ILE A 97 -2.54 -12.54 -9.48
C ILE A 97 -2.02 -11.14 -9.87
N HIS A 98 -0.81 -10.82 -9.42
CA HIS A 98 -0.10 -9.59 -9.75
C HIS A 98 0.46 -9.62 -11.20
N ASN A 99 0.60 -8.46 -11.82
CA ASN A 99 1.34 -8.30 -13.07
C ASN A 99 2.84 -8.54 -12.85
N THR A 100 3.52 -9.12 -13.84
CA THR A 100 4.95 -9.47 -13.77
C THR A 100 5.88 -8.31 -13.41
N TYR A 101 5.55 -7.07 -13.77
CA TYR A 101 6.37 -5.90 -13.42
C TYR A 101 6.47 -5.64 -11.91
N ALA A 102 5.47 -6.08 -11.13
CA ALA A 102 5.49 -5.99 -9.66
C ALA A 102 6.54 -6.92 -9.04
N ALA A 103 6.73 -8.11 -9.62
CA ALA A 103 7.87 -8.97 -9.28
C ALA A 103 9.18 -8.34 -9.77
N SER A 104 9.23 -7.88 -11.02
CA SER A 104 10.45 -7.32 -11.59
C SER A 104 11.01 -6.09 -10.85
N ILE A 105 10.20 -5.21 -10.23
CA ILE A 105 10.76 -4.12 -9.40
C ILE A 105 11.35 -4.65 -8.09
N VAL A 106 10.72 -5.66 -7.47
CA VAL A 106 11.25 -6.32 -6.28
C VAL A 106 12.59 -6.98 -6.59
N ASP A 107 12.68 -7.73 -7.69
CA ASP A 107 13.90 -8.42 -8.13
C ASP A 107 15.03 -7.45 -8.50
N ASN A 108 14.74 -6.35 -9.20
CA ASN A 108 15.76 -5.42 -9.69
C ASN A 108 16.20 -4.36 -8.66
N LEU A 109 15.36 -4.02 -7.68
CA LEU A 109 15.65 -2.97 -6.70
C LEU A 109 15.69 -3.48 -5.27
N LEU A 110 14.63 -4.13 -4.78
CA LEU A 110 14.52 -4.44 -3.35
C LEU A 110 15.35 -5.65 -2.91
N VAL A 111 15.40 -6.72 -3.71
CA VAL A 111 16.19 -7.93 -3.39
C VAL A 111 17.68 -7.62 -3.23
N PRO A 112 18.38 -6.93 -4.17
CA PRO A 112 19.81 -6.65 -4.03
C PRO A 112 20.13 -5.74 -2.84
N ILE A 113 19.24 -4.78 -2.54
CA ILE A 113 19.40 -3.87 -1.39
C ILE A 113 19.21 -4.64 -0.08
N ALA A 114 18.16 -5.47 0.01
CA ALA A 114 17.89 -6.28 1.19
C ALA A 114 19.03 -7.26 1.49
N GLU A 115 19.53 -7.98 0.48
CA GLU A 115 20.70 -8.85 0.62
C GLU A 115 21.95 -8.08 1.07
N GLY A 116 22.18 -6.89 0.51
CA GLY A 116 23.28 -6.00 0.89
C GLY A 116 23.22 -5.51 2.35
N VAL A 117 22.03 -5.38 2.95
CA VAL A 117 21.89 -4.92 4.34
C VAL A 117 21.81 -6.04 5.39
N THR A 118 21.62 -7.31 5.00
CA THR A 118 21.49 -8.46 5.93
C THR A 118 22.54 -8.54 7.04
N LYS A 119 23.77 -8.10 6.77
CA LYS A 119 24.90 -8.16 7.72
C LYS A 119 25.11 -6.85 8.50
N LEU A 120 24.25 -5.86 8.29
CA LEU A 120 24.28 -4.57 8.98
C LEU A 120 23.36 -4.60 10.20
N LYS A 121 23.63 -3.69 11.15
CA LYS A 121 22.76 -3.50 12.32
C LYS A 121 21.35 -3.09 11.87
N THR A 122 20.35 -3.54 12.61
CA THR A 122 18.91 -3.27 12.39
C THR A 122 18.61 -1.80 12.08
N THR A 123 19.21 -0.83 12.78
CA THR A 123 19.05 0.61 12.50
C THR A 123 19.55 1.05 11.12
N ALA A 124 20.59 0.39 10.57
CA ALA A 124 21.06 0.62 9.21
C ALA A 124 20.19 -0.10 8.17
N GLN A 125 19.71 -1.32 8.47
CA GLN A 125 18.71 -2.00 7.63
C GLN A 125 17.45 -1.12 7.48
N ILE A 126 16.87 -0.66 8.59
CA ILE A 126 15.72 0.27 8.63
C ILE A 126 16.01 1.50 7.77
N THR A 127 17.13 2.18 7.99
CA THR A 127 17.46 3.43 7.26
C THR A 127 17.52 3.20 5.75
N ILE A 128 18.22 2.14 5.31
CA ILE A 128 18.49 1.88 3.90
C ILE A 128 17.25 1.33 3.18
N MET A 129 16.55 0.36 3.78
CA MET A 129 15.31 -0.20 3.22
C MET A 129 14.18 0.82 3.18
N SER A 130 14.04 1.67 4.20
CA SER A 130 13.02 2.72 4.19
C SER A 130 13.24 3.72 3.07
N ILE A 131 14.49 4.15 2.84
CA ILE A 131 14.84 5.00 1.68
C ILE A 131 14.47 4.30 0.37
N ALA A 132 14.83 3.03 0.19
CA ALA A 132 14.56 2.30 -1.05
C ALA A 132 13.06 2.13 -1.32
N VAL A 133 12.29 1.66 -0.33
CA VAL A 133 10.84 1.42 -0.46
C VAL A 133 10.07 2.73 -0.59
N GLN A 134 10.40 3.77 0.19
CA GLN A 134 9.77 5.08 0.05
C GLN A 134 10.01 5.66 -1.35
N THR A 135 11.26 5.72 -1.80
CA THR A 135 11.63 6.27 -3.11
C THR A 135 10.94 5.53 -4.26
N MET A 136 10.90 4.19 -4.18
CA MET A 136 10.23 3.35 -5.17
C MET A 136 8.71 3.61 -5.24
N LEU A 137 8.03 3.67 -4.09
CA LEU A 137 6.58 3.90 -4.03
C LEU A 137 6.21 5.34 -4.43
N GLU A 138 6.99 6.33 -4.02
CA GLU A 138 6.80 7.73 -4.42
C GLU A 138 7.03 7.92 -5.93
N SER A 139 8.05 7.29 -6.50
CA SER A 139 8.30 7.25 -7.94
C SER A 139 7.14 6.57 -8.69
N TRP A 140 6.64 5.43 -8.20
CA TRP A 140 5.52 4.70 -8.81
C TRP A 140 4.21 5.53 -8.78
N MET A 141 3.88 6.15 -7.63
CA MET A 141 2.74 7.06 -7.50
C MET A 141 2.89 8.27 -8.44
N THR A 142 4.08 8.86 -8.50
CA THR A 142 4.39 10.01 -9.38
C THR A 142 4.24 9.63 -10.85
N PHE A 143 4.69 8.44 -11.27
CA PHE A 143 4.52 7.93 -12.63
C PHE A 143 3.03 7.73 -12.98
N ILE A 144 2.24 7.14 -12.08
CA ILE A 144 0.79 6.98 -12.30
C ILE A 144 0.09 8.34 -12.42
N LEU A 145 0.40 9.29 -11.54
CA LEU A 145 -0.17 10.64 -11.57
C LEU A 145 0.30 11.46 -12.79
N LYS A 146 1.50 11.19 -13.32
CA LYS A 146 2.05 11.82 -14.53
C LYS A 146 1.38 11.31 -15.81
N GLU A 147 1.37 9.99 -16.02
CA GLU A 147 0.89 9.35 -17.26
C GLU A 147 -0.64 9.19 -17.30
N LYS A 148 -1.31 9.38 -16.17
CA LYS A 148 -2.78 9.51 -16.01
C LYS A 148 -3.58 8.37 -16.68
N PRO A 149 -3.21 7.08 -16.49
CA PRO A 149 -4.04 5.96 -16.91
C PRO A 149 -5.42 6.07 -16.24
N LYS A 150 -6.44 5.43 -16.84
CA LYS A 150 -7.77 5.37 -16.22
C LYS A 150 -8.06 3.97 -15.70
N PHE A 151 -8.43 3.87 -14.43
CA PHE A 151 -8.72 2.65 -13.71
C PHE A 151 -10.23 2.42 -13.62
N SER A 152 -10.69 1.24 -14.04
CA SER A 152 -11.99 0.68 -13.65
C SER A 152 -11.91 0.05 -12.26
N VAL A 153 -13.02 -0.53 -11.75
CA VAL A 153 -12.99 -1.34 -10.52
C VAL A 153 -11.98 -2.48 -10.63
N HIS A 154 -11.98 -3.25 -11.72
CA HIS A 154 -10.97 -4.29 -11.97
C HIS A 154 -9.56 -3.68 -12.07
N GLY A 155 -9.40 -2.54 -12.75
CA GLY A 155 -8.09 -1.87 -12.84
C GLY A 155 -7.51 -1.50 -11.47
N ALA A 156 -8.35 -1.01 -10.55
CA ALA A 156 -7.94 -0.68 -9.18
C ALA A 156 -7.59 -1.94 -8.36
N HIS A 157 -8.34 -3.03 -8.51
CA HIS A 157 -8.00 -4.31 -7.87
C HIS A 157 -6.72 -4.95 -8.47
N GLN A 158 -6.42 -4.71 -9.75
CA GLN A 158 -5.15 -5.17 -10.32
C GLN A 158 -3.97 -4.42 -9.69
N LEU A 159 -4.08 -3.09 -9.56
CA LEU A 159 -3.05 -2.29 -8.89
C LEU A 159 -2.90 -2.69 -7.41
N GLU A 160 -3.99 -3.12 -6.77
CA GLU A 160 -3.94 -3.71 -5.43
C GLU A 160 -3.14 -5.02 -5.39
N GLN A 161 -3.35 -5.97 -6.31
CA GLN A 161 -2.53 -7.19 -6.33
C GLN A 161 -1.05 -6.88 -6.61
N ASP A 162 -0.80 -5.97 -7.56
CA ASP A 162 0.55 -5.54 -7.93
C ASP A 162 1.29 -4.92 -6.72
N PHE A 163 0.62 -4.10 -5.92
CA PHE A 163 1.18 -3.51 -4.70
C PHE A 163 1.22 -4.50 -3.51
N SER A 164 0.22 -5.37 -3.40
CA SER A 164 0.12 -6.42 -2.37
C SER A 164 1.30 -7.40 -2.46
N TYR A 165 1.73 -7.76 -3.67
CA TYR A 165 2.94 -8.56 -3.88
C TYR A 165 4.18 -7.95 -3.22
N VAL A 166 4.40 -6.63 -3.41
CA VAL A 166 5.54 -5.91 -2.82
C VAL A 166 5.49 -5.96 -1.29
N ARG A 167 4.31 -5.75 -0.68
CA ARG A 167 4.14 -5.84 0.77
C ARG A 167 4.33 -7.25 1.31
N GLN A 168 3.78 -8.25 0.63
CA GLN A 168 3.94 -9.66 1.00
C GLN A 168 5.42 -10.04 0.99
N TRP A 169 6.15 -9.68 -0.07
CA TRP A 169 7.60 -9.92 -0.14
C TRP A 169 8.34 -9.25 1.03
N LEU A 170 8.06 -7.96 1.31
CA LEU A 170 8.66 -7.24 2.45
C LEU A 170 8.42 -7.94 3.79
N SER A 171 7.20 -8.41 4.06
CA SER A 171 6.87 -9.15 5.28
C SER A 171 7.45 -10.56 5.35
N SER A 172 7.64 -11.21 4.20
CA SER A 172 8.07 -12.61 4.12
C SER A 172 9.51 -12.84 4.57
N GLU A 173 9.91 -14.09 4.76
CA GLU A 173 11.32 -14.44 5.01
C GLU A 173 12.22 -14.25 3.78
N ALA A 174 11.66 -14.06 2.59
CA ALA A 174 12.44 -13.79 1.38
C ALA A 174 13.13 -12.42 1.41
N SER A 175 12.64 -11.46 2.21
CA SER A 175 13.31 -10.16 2.41
C SER A 175 14.54 -10.25 3.31
N LYS A 176 14.70 -11.31 4.11
CA LYS A 176 15.87 -11.55 5.00
C LYS A 176 16.13 -10.40 6.02
N LEU A 177 15.14 -9.55 6.26
CA LEU A 177 15.22 -8.41 7.19
C LEU A 177 14.86 -8.83 8.62
N ASP A 178 15.45 -8.16 9.62
CA ASP A 178 15.03 -8.31 11.02
C ASP A 178 13.54 -7.96 11.21
N PRO A 179 12.81 -8.56 12.17
CA PRO A 179 11.39 -8.23 12.40
C PRO A 179 11.12 -6.74 12.67
N GLU A 180 12.03 -6.05 13.37
CA GLU A 180 11.96 -4.60 13.61
C GLU A 180 12.15 -3.80 12.30
N SER A 181 13.04 -4.27 11.41
CA SER A 181 13.23 -3.72 10.06
C SER A 181 11.98 -3.90 9.21
N LYS A 182 11.38 -5.10 9.19
CA LYS A 182 10.12 -5.38 8.49
C LYS A 182 8.99 -4.46 8.98
N GLN A 183 8.79 -4.37 10.30
CA GLN A 183 7.75 -3.55 10.90
C GLN A 183 7.95 -2.05 10.58
N SER A 184 9.17 -1.54 10.69
CA SER A 184 9.48 -0.14 10.39
C SER A 184 9.17 0.20 8.93
N VAL A 185 9.63 -0.63 7.98
CA VAL A 185 9.43 -0.41 6.55
C VAL A 185 7.96 -0.56 6.12
N LEU A 186 7.21 -1.47 6.75
CA LEU A 186 5.77 -1.62 6.49
C LEU A 186 4.91 -0.50 7.11
N SER A 187 5.46 0.26 8.07
CA SER A 187 4.78 1.40 8.71
C SER A 187 4.95 2.75 8.00
N LEU A 188 5.72 2.80 6.90
CA LEU A 188 6.02 4.04 6.17
C LEU A 188 4.76 4.71 5.61
N ASP A 189 4.74 6.05 5.66
CA ASP A 189 3.65 6.85 5.05
C ASP A 189 3.47 6.54 3.56
N ALA A 190 4.53 6.21 2.83
CA ALA A 190 4.46 5.81 1.43
C ALA A 190 3.63 4.52 1.20
N ILE A 191 3.61 3.58 2.17
CA ILE A 191 2.74 2.40 2.13
C ILE A 191 1.27 2.84 2.28
N ARG A 192 0.97 3.59 3.36
CA ARG A 192 -0.39 4.07 3.69
C ARG A 192 -0.98 4.98 2.61
N ASN A 193 -0.16 5.82 1.99
CA ASN A 193 -0.55 6.70 0.90
C ASN A 193 -0.89 5.93 -0.37
N PHE A 194 -0.16 4.84 -0.67
CA PHE A 194 -0.44 3.97 -1.82
C PHE A 194 -1.71 3.13 -1.59
N GLU A 195 -1.92 2.60 -0.38
CA GLU A 195 -3.18 1.95 0.03
C GLU A 195 -4.37 2.89 -0.15
N GLY A 196 -4.29 4.11 0.40
CA GLY A 196 -5.32 5.13 0.25
C GLY A 196 -5.59 5.50 -1.21
N ALA A 197 -4.54 5.66 -2.03
CA ALA A 197 -4.67 5.90 -3.46
C ALA A 197 -5.43 4.77 -4.18
N ILE A 198 -5.14 3.49 -3.88
CA ILE A 198 -5.88 2.33 -4.39
C ILE A 198 -7.35 2.38 -3.96
N LEU A 199 -7.65 2.71 -2.70
CA LEU A 199 -9.02 2.82 -2.19
C LEU A 199 -9.81 3.92 -2.94
N LEU A 200 -9.21 5.09 -3.18
CA LEU A 200 -9.80 6.16 -4.00
C LEU A 200 -10.08 5.67 -5.44
N LEU A 201 -9.24 4.82 -6.01
CA LEU A 201 -9.44 4.24 -7.35
C LEU A 201 -10.54 3.16 -7.37
N LYS A 202 -10.70 2.38 -6.30
CA LYS A 202 -11.78 1.38 -6.17
C LYS A 202 -13.17 2.03 -6.12
N GLN A 203 -13.29 3.16 -5.41
CA GLN A 203 -14.52 3.96 -5.31
C GLN A 203 -14.89 4.62 -6.65
N GLN A 204 -15.49 3.89 -7.60
CA GLN A 204 -15.91 4.48 -8.89
C GLN A 204 -17.18 5.35 -8.74
N PRO A 205 -17.35 6.43 -9.53
CA PRO A 205 -18.56 7.24 -9.48
C PRO A 205 -19.81 6.42 -9.84
N LEU A 206 -20.84 6.45 -8.99
CA LEU A 206 -22.07 5.69 -9.20
C LEU A 206 -22.76 6.08 -10.52
N ARG A 207 -23.21 5.08 -11.26
CA ARG A 207 -24.09 5.30 -12.43
C ARG A 207 -25.48 5.73 -11.95
N ARG A 208 -25.81 7.01 -12.13
CA ARG A 208 -27.20 7.49 -12.11
C ARG A 208 -27.94 6.97 -13.36
N THR A 209 -28.35 5.72 -13.32
CA THR A 209 -29.19 5.07 -14.33
C THR A 209 -30.42 4.46 -13.65
N ALA A 210 -31.61 4.90 -14.06
CA ALA A 210 -32.92 4.30 -13.75
C ALA A 210 -33.36 4.22 -12.27
N MET A 211 -33.49 5.38 -11.61
CA MET A 211 -34.60 5.61 -10.66
C MET A 211 -35.39 6.85 -11.08
N ALA A 212 -36.10 6.70 -12.21
CA ALA A 212 -37.03 7.68 -12.78
C ALA A 212 -38.28 7.00 -13.39
N SER A 213 -38.60 5.81 -12.89
CA SER A 213 -39.71 4.95 -13.34
C SER A 213 -40.56 4.46 -12.15
N ALA A 214 -40.50 5.17 -11.02
CA ALA A 214 -41.31 4.97 -9.82
C ALA A 214 -42.01 6.31 -9.48
N SER A 215 -42.87 6.76 -10.39
CA SER A 215 -43.75 7.92 -10.21
C SER A 215 -45.19 7.54 -10.54
N SER A 216 -45.65 6.46 -9.91
CA SER A 216 -47.07 6.17 -9.74
C SER A 216 -47.64 7.22 -8.78
N LYS A 217 -48.33 8.23 -9.33
CA LYS A 217 -49.10 9.20 -8.54
C LYS A 217 -50.34 8.52 -7.97
N GLU A 218 -50.35 8.25 -6.68
CA GLU A 218 -51.57 7.91 -5.94
C GLU A 218 -51.73 8.85 -4.73
N GLU A 219 -51.94 10.13 -5.04
CA GLU A 219 -52.58 11.06 -4.11
C GLU A 219 -54.11 10.89 -4.20
N ILE A 220 -54.68 10.32 -3.13
CA ILE A 220 -55.99 10.63 -2.55
C ILE A 220 -57.14 11.12 -3.47
N ASN A 221 -58.17 10.28 -3.68
CA ASN A 221 -59.56 10.73 -3.74
C ASN A 221 -60.61 9.61 -3.48
N SER A 222 -61.19 9.64 -2.28
CA SER A 222 -62.61 9.50 -1.92
C SER A 222 -63.58 8.58 -2.68
N GLU A 223 -64.03 7.54 -1.97
CA GLU A 223 -65.42 7.03 -1.80
C GLU A 223 -66.55 7.44 -2.79
N TYR A 224 -67.23 6.44 -3.41
CA TYR A 224 -68.65 6.10 -3.15
C TYR A 224 -69.20 4.88 -3.96
N SER A 225 -69.46 3.77 -3.25
CA SER A 225 -70.56 2.78 -3.39
C SER A 225 -70.78 1.79 -4.56
N THR A 226 -71.18 0.59 -4.11
CA THR A 226 -72.20 -0.36 -4.64
C THR A 226 -71.94 -1.30 -5.84
N SER A 227 -71.53 -2.53 -5.48
CA SER A 227 -72.28 -3.79 -5.71
C SER A 227 -72.55 -4.33 -7.12
N THR A 228 -72.18 -5.60 -7.37
CA THR A 228 -73.14 -6.75 -7.43
C THR A 228 -72.45 -8.11 -7.71
N ALA A 229 -73.09 -9.19 -7.27
CA ALA A 229 -72.90 -10.62 -7.61
C ALA A 229 -71.69 -11.39 -7.03
N GLN A 230 -72.06 -12.44 -6.28
CA GLN A 230 -71.21 -13.51 -5.74
C GLN A 230 -70.92 -14.58 -6.83
N SER A 231 -69.91 -15.42 -6.60
CA SER A 231 -70.11 -16.86 -6.81
C SER A 231 -69.25 -17.69 -5.84
N THR A 232 -69.74 -18.89 -5.53
CA THR A 232 -69.27 -19.79 -4.47
C THR A 232 -68.34 -20.89 -5.01
N GLY A 233 -67.45 -21.42 -4.18
CA GLY A 233 -66.60 -22.56 -4.53
C GLY A 233 -65.74 -23.02 -3.35
N SER A 234 -65.68 -24.33 -3.09
CA SER A 234 -64.96 -24.92 -1.94
C SER A 234 -64.47 -26.34 -2.26
N ARG A 235 -63.60 -26.88 -1.38
CA ARG A 235 -62.86 -28.17 -1.42
C ARG A 235 -61.53 -28.07 -2.20
N ARG A 236 -60.35 -28.57 -1.76
CA ARG A 236 -59.88 -29.59 -0.77
C ARG A 236 -59.66 -31.02 -1.33
N GLY A 237 -58.40 -31.45 -1.37
CA GLY A 237 -57.91 -32.80 -1.70
C GLY A 237 -57.31 -32.92 -3.12
N SER A 238 -56.12 -33.47 -3.45
CA SER A 238 -55.09 -34.34 -2.80
C SER A 238 -55.11 -35.83 -3.19
N PHE A 239 -54.31 -36.24 -4.19
CA PHE A 239 -53.70 -37.59 -4.33
C PHE A 239 -52.68 -37.67 -5.50
N GLY A 240 -51.73 -38.62 -5.45
CA GLY A 240 -50.89 -39.15 -6.58
C GLY A 240 -49.90 -38.17 -7.24
N SER A 241 -48.57 -38.33 -7.31
CA SER A 241 -47.64 -39.48 -7.29
C SER A 241 -47.63 -40.38 -8.54
N MET A 242 -46.64 -40.16 -9.43
CA MET A 242 -45.69 -41.20 -9.89
C MET A 242 -44.51 -40.57 -10.68
N SER A 243 -43.48 -41.38 -10.98
CA SER A 243 -42.18 -40.97 -11.54
C SER A 243 -41.91 -41.56 -12.93
N ASP A 244 -40.99 -40.95 -13.69
CA ASP A 244 -39.74 -41.58 -14.18
C ASP A 244 -39.07 -40.79 -15.32
N SER A 245 -37.74 -40.88 -15.43
CA SER A 245 -36.92 -40.26 -16.48
C SER A 245 -35.85 -41.25 -17.00
N PRO A 246 -35.82 -41.60 -18.30
CA PRO A 246 -34.90 -42.61 -18.80
C PRO A 246 -33.55 -42.06 -19.31
N LEU A 247 -32.48 -42.63 -18.76
CA LEU A 247 -31.26 -43.14 -19.41
C LEU A 247 -30.47 -42.28 -20.43
N THR A 248 -29.15 -42.23 -20.22
CA THR A 248 -28.16 -42.26 -21.33
C THR A 248 -26.97 -43.17 -20.97
N VAL A 249 -26.58 -43.97 -21.96
CA VAL A 249 -25.54 -45.03 -22.03
C VAL A 249 -24.12 -44.41 -22.12
N GLN A 250 -22.96 -45.04 -21.83
CA GLN A 250 -22.51 -46.18 -20.98
C GLN A 250 -20.99 -46.39 -21.28
N ASN A 251 -20.24 -47.13 -20.44
CA ASN A 251 -18.87 -47.68 -20.70
C ASN A 251 -17.68 -46.68 -20.75
N LEU A 252 -16.40 -47.03 -20.50
CA LEU A 252 -15.73 -48.32 -20.19
C LEU A 252 -14.83 -48.22 -18.92
N VAL A 253 -14.48 -49.39 -18.35
CA VAL A 253 -13.43 -49.63 -17.31
C VAL A 253 -12.72 -50.96 -17.64
N PRO A 254 -11.38 -51.07 -17.53
CA PRO A 254 -10.78 -51.94 -16.50
C PRO A 254 -9.52 -51.37 -15.79
N PRO A 255 -9.21 -51.76 -14.53
CA PRO A 255 -8.05 -51.31 -13.73
C PRO A 255 -6.96 -52.44 -13.73
N PRO A 256 -6.36 -53.05 -12.66
CA PRO A 256 -6.44 -52.97 -11.17
C PRO A 256 -5.05 -52.82 -10.45
N HIS A 257 -4.96 -53.22 -9.17
CA HIS A 257 -3.78 -53.72 -8.39
C HIS A 257 -3.04 -52.77 -7.40
N PRO A 258 -2.58 -53.27 -6.22
CA PRO A 258 -3.12 -52.77 -4.94
C PRO A 258 -2.11 -52.60 -3.76
N ASN A 259 -2.58 -52.18 -2.56
CA ASN A 259 -2.36 -52.85 -1.25
C ASN A 259 -2.96 -52.08 -0.03
N THR A 260 -3.04 -52.75 1.13
CA THR A 260 -3.79 -52.39 2.36
C THR A 260 -3.16 -53.08 3.61
N LEU A 261 -3.54 -52.92 4.89
CA LEU A 261 -4.71 -52.28 5.54
C LEU A 261 -4.36 -51.11 6.52
N PRO A 262 -4.17 -51.23 7.87
CA PRO A 262 -4.76 -50.22 8.78
C PRO A 262 -3.95 -49.73 10.01
N LEU A 263 -4.34 -48.56 10.54
CA LEU A 263 -4.40 -48.11 11.97
C LEU A 263 -4.85 -46.62 11.95
N GLY A 264 -5.64 -46.05 12.86
CA GLY A 264 -6.37 -46.55 14.04
C GLY A 264 -6.46 -45.42 15.09
N GLY A 265 -7.66 -44.94 15.47
CA GLY A 265 -7.82 -43.89 16.50
C GLY A 265 -9.03 -42.95 16.37
N ASP A 266 -10.15 -43.36 16.96
CA ASP A 266 -11.18 -42.60 17.70
C ASP A 266 -11.36 -41.07 17.61
N ASN A 267 -12.63 -40.69 17.39
CA ASN A 267 -13.45 -39.70 18.11
C ASN A 267 -13.07 -38.20 18.15
N SER A 268 -13.94 -37.37 17.55
CA SER A 268 -14.83 -36.46 18.34
C SER A 268 -15.87 -35.75 17.45
N ASP A 269 -17.10 -35.60 17.98
CA ASP A 269 -18.19 -34.89 17.32
C ASP A 269 -18.08 -33.36 17.47
N ALA A 270 -18.43 -32.61 16.42
CA ALA A 270 -18.73 -31.18 16.50
C ALA A 270 -19.80 -30.79 15.48
N MET A 271 -20.82 -30.04 15.93
CA MET A 271 -21.99 -29.64 15.12
C MET A 271 -21.60 -28.75 13.93
N ALA A 272 -21.90 -29.18 12.71
CA ALA A 272 -21.85 -28.34 11.51
C ALA A 272 -23.25 -27.79 11.20
N GLY A 273 -23.53 -26.53 11.56
CA GLY A 273 -24.86 -25.95 11.35
C GLY A 273 -24.97 -24.45 11.58
N SER A 274 -24.60 -23.64 10.58
CA SER A 274 -25.31 -22.40 10.21
C SER A 274 -24.83 -21.84 8.87
N ASP A 275 -25.76 -21.78 7.93
CA ASP A 275 -26.02 -20.71 6.97
C ASP A 275 -24.92 -19.63 6.78
N ARG A 276 -24.20 -19.70 5.65
CA ARG A 276 -23.20 -18.70 5.25
C ARG A 276 -23.83 -17.68 4.29
N GLY A 277 -24.75 -16.88 4.83
CA GLY A 277 -25.52 -15.87 4.10
C GLY A 277 -24.65 -14.87 3.31
N TYR A 278 -25.11 -14.53 2.11
CA TYR A 278 -24.40 -13.66 1.16
C TYR A 278 -24.58 -12.19 1.53
N VAL A 279 -23.84 -11.70 2.54
CA VAL A 279 -23.88 -10.29 2.94
C VAL A 279 -23.15 -9.44 1.89
N THR A 280 -23.91 -8.77 1.03
CA THR A 280 -23.40 -7.70 0.17
C THR A 280 -23.17 -6.45 1.02
N ASP A 281 -22.04 -6.43 1.74
CA ASP A 281 -21.71 -5.33 2.62
C ASP A 281 -21.62 -4.01 1.82
N SER A 282 -22.55 -3.11 2.13
CA SER A 282 -22.65 -1.81 1.48
C SER A 282 -21.76 -0.87 2.25
N VAL A 283 -20.48 -0.83 1.87
CA VAL A 283 -19.45 0.02 2.51
C VAL A 283 -19.89 1.48 2.45
N ASP A 284 -20.53 1.90 3.54
CA ASP A 284 -20.84 3.29 3.83
C ASP A 284 -19.53 4.08 4.01
N GLY A 285 -19.61 5.41 3.99
CA GLY A 285 -18.47 6.29 3.77
C GLY A 285 -17.25 5.97 4.64
N ILE A 286 -16.15 5.52 4.00
CA ILE A 286 -14.81 5.56 4.61
C ILE A 286 -14.58 6.98 5.14
N ASP A 287 -14.14 7.06 6.38
CA ASP A 287 -13.84 8.30 7.07
C ASP A 287 -12.70 9.05 6.38
N ASP A 288 -12.97 10.27 5.92
CA ASP A 288 -12.02 11.08 5.12
C ASP A 288 -10.80 11.59 5.92
N GLU A 289 -10.72 11.22 7.21
CA GLU A 289 -9.60 11.40 8.13
C GLU A 289 -8.53 10.29 8.01
N THR A 290 -8.92 9.02 7.88
CA THR A 290 -8.00 7.87 8.06
C THR A 290 -6.87 7.83 7.03
N TYR A 291 -7.08 8.43 5.85
CA TYR A 291 -6.08 8.51 4.78
C TYR A 291 -6.00 9.92 4.18
N ASN A 292 -5.17 10.79 4.78
CA ASN A 292 -4.78 12.08 4.21
C ASN A 292 -3.84 11.89 2.99
N ILE A 293 -4.42 11.54 1.84
CA ILE A 293 -3.71 11.09 0.64
C ILE A 293 -3.19 12.29 -0.19
N PRO A 294 -1.87 12.38 -0.44
CA PRO A 294 -1.31 13.36 -1.36
C PRO A 294 -1.97 13.28 -2.74
N HIS A 295 -2.24 14.43 -3.36
CA HIS A 295 -2.87 14.53 -4.68
C HIS A 295 -4.25 13.84 -4.82
N ARG A 296 -5.03 13.68 -3.73
CA ARG A 296 -6.39 13.08 -3.70
C ARG A 296 -7.28 13.45 -4.91
N LYS A 297 -7.31 14.72 -5.32
CA LYS A 297 -8.10 15.18 -6.50
C LYS A 297 -7.62 14.58 -7.82
N GLU A 298 -6.32 14.39 -8.00
CA GLU A 298 -5.73 13.81 -9.21
C GLU A 298 -5.99 12.30 -9.28
N TRP A 299 -5.79 11.58 -8.18
CA TRP A 299 -6.18 10.16 -8.04
C TRP A 299 -7.65 9.93 -8.37
N LEU A 300 -8.56 10.72 -7.78
CA LEU A 300 -10.00 10.65 -8.07
C LEU A 300 -10.33 10.95 -9.55
N SER A 301 -9.48 11.70 -10.26
CA SER A 301 -9.62 11.96 -11.70
C SER A 301 -9.19 10.76 -12.56
N LEU A 302 -8.38 9.84 -12.03
CA LEU A 302 -7.93 8.63 -12.74
C LEU A 302 -9.00 7.53 -12.79
N ARG A 303 -10.14 7.69 -12.13
CA ARG A 303 -11.27 6.76 -12.25
C ARG A 303 -11.89 6.80 -13.65
N VAL A 304 -12.35 5.67 -14.16
CA VAL A 304 -13.14 5.61 -15.40
C VAL A 304 -14.52 6.23 -15.12
N HIS A 305 -14.76 7.42 -15.66
CA HIS A 305 -16.05 8.10 -15.54
C HIS A 305 -17.08 7.39 -16.42
N THR A 306 -17.73 6.35 -15.87
CA THR A 306 -18.65 5.46 -16.61
C THR A 306 -20.01 6.07 -16.95
N GLY A 307 -20.16 7.40 -16.97
CA GLY A 307 -21.40 8.06 -17.34
C GLY A 307 -21.29 9.57 -17.23
N ASN A 308 -21.99 10.28 -18.11
CA ASN A 308 -22.17 11.73 -18.16
C ASN A 308 -20.89 12.58 -18.02
N LYS A 309 -20.43 13.11 -19.17
CA LYS A 309 -19.72 14.39 -19.19
C LYS A 309 -20.58 15.39 -18.42
N TRP A 310 -20.02 16.10 -17.44
CA TRP A 310 -20.69 17.22 -16.80
C TRP A 310 -20.85 18.33 -17.85
N LYS A 311 -22.05 18.44 -18.45
CA LYS A 311 -22.44 19.65 -19.16
C LYS A 311 -22.59 20.73 -18.10
N SER A 312 -21.67 21.69 -18.06
CA SER A 312 -21.86 22.91 -17.28
C SER A 312 -23.16 23.58 -17.74
N PRO A 313 -24.07 23.99 -16.85
CA PRO A 313 -25.28 24.72 -17.23
C PRO A 313 -24.98 26.17 -17.66
N PHE A 314 -23.74 26.64 -17.55
CA PHE A 314 -23.35 28.02 -17.83
C PHE A 314 -22.75 28.19 -19.23
N SER A 315 -23.58 27.96 -20.25
CA SER A 315 -23.38 28.34 -21.66
C SER A 315 -24.76 28.30 -22.34
N CYS A 316 -25.34 29.38 -22.87
CA CYS A 316 -24.81 30.72 -23.10
C CYS A 316 -25.84 31.81 -22.76
N LEU A 317 -25.42 32.87 -22.06
CA LEU A 317 -26.08 34.18 -22.15
C LEU A 317 -25.27 35.04 -23.12
N ASN A 318 -25.71 35.06 -24.38
CA ASN A 318 -25.28 36.00 -25.42
C ASN A 318 -26.18 35.81 -26.64
N SER A 319 -27.37 36.41 -26.63
CA SER A 319 -28.05 36.74 -27.88
C SER A 319 -27.37 37.97 -28.47
N PRO A 320 -27.01 37.99 -29.76
CA PRO A 320 -26.59 39.23 -30.41
C PRO A 320 -27.78 40.20 -30.45
N ALA A 321 -27.52 41.48 -30.17
CA ALA A 321 -28.49 42.53 -30.49
C ALA A 321 -28.57 42.65 -32.02
N GLY A 322 -29.70 42.23 -32.60
CA GLY A 322 -29.94 42.38 -34.04
C GLY A 322 -30.08 43.86 -34.40
N MET A 323 -29.37 44.28 -35.46
CA MET A 323 -29.65 45.54 -36.15
C MET A 323 -30.85 45.31 -37.07
N GLU A 324 -31.88 46.14 -36.98
CA GLU A 324 -32.84 46.33 -38.08
C GLU A 324 -33.28 47.79 -38.15
N SER A 325 -33.12 48.36 -39.34
CA SER A 325 -33.72 49.58 -39.93
C SER A 325 -33.90 50.81 -39.03
#